data_AF-A0AAE4NV94-F1
#
_entry.id   AF-A0AAE4NV94-F1
#
_cell.length_a   1.000
_cell.length_b   1.000
_cell.length_c   1.000
_cell.angle_alpha   90.00
_cell.angle_beta   90.00
_cell.angle_gamma   90.00
#
_symmetry.space_group_name_H-M   'P 1'
#
loop_
_entity.id
_entity.type
_entity.pdbx_description
1 polymer ?
#
loop_
_entity_poly.entity_id
_entity_poly.type
_entity_poly.pdbx_seq_one_letter_code
_entity_poly.pdbx_strand_id
1 'polypeptide(L)'
;MKKPLLLLFFALLITSNYASAQVNVYPLTDDFKMIPYPLPECAQIDLIRMLVYQVNDTYWIGVNGPILIGCPGVDNVTVEIRGVENFTYPEYTVTVINATVKTGQKEYWPLGLMTRGITIDYERYNETHEIVTVEIRGMEMYWSYGIEDYIYHSLNPLDYGFPANMTIRLLINRLTGEGYLLDNGTKKYVGITPFWHPLMNPEYFPKSVLHNLRDVLNQIESNPWAVENVIQRAKLSKDVRESLELISSLAMNITESVMRSSFTYLGRTMFLDYYTSRPNFIMPVNDTYLIRTYVTGSPNLPTRINNMSAGEYVGKVLMDYLKTKNESELRELILMDIFHGEGYLPVLYAGWRDKIVAIDFMLPPSTGSKLLILPLPTDYAKAFNASYLMLNFVWINNDTIVIKYDPTLYTPEKLLGGWGKVGACSGLIRQTLINDFMNTFAKFEETGVNTSALEKIYSDVESQLRNCGFNLTEENSHPTASSSNPVDSSTNSTLSNTSEREKNNKGICGPALLLALSTVPLMRRLKK
;
A
#
# COMPACT_ATOMS: atom_id res chain seq x y z
N MET A 1 34.64 -12.71 47.13
CA MET A 1 33.41 -11.91 47.36
C MET A 1 33.64 -10.50 46.82
N LYS A 2 32.63 -9.93 46.14
CA LYS A 2 32.65 -8.68 45.32
C LYS A 2 33.23 -8.95 43.91
N LYS A 3 32.56 -8.71 42.77
CA LYS A 3 31.43 -7.83 42.43
C LYS A 3 30.54 -8.44 41.32
N PRO A 4 29.20 -8.55 41.50
CA PRO A 4 28.23 -8.85 40.46
C PRO A 4 27.65 -7.55 39.87
N LEU A 5 28.51 -6.61 39.44
CA LEU A 5 28.05 -5.27 38.99
C LEU A 5 28.02 -5.10 37.47
N LEU A 6 28.72 -5.95 36.70
CA LEU A 6 28.76 -5.83 35.23
C LEU A 6 27.52 -6.44 34.55
N LEU A 7 26.94 -7.48 35.14
CA LEU A 7 25.72 -8.12 34.64
C LEU A 7 24.46 -7.27 34.88
N LEU A 8 24.46 -6.39 35.89
CA LEU A 8 23.35 -5.46 36.12
C LEU A 8 23.34 -4.30 35.12
N PHE A 9 24.50 -3.86 34.60
CA PHE A 9 24.54 -2.83 33.55
C PHE A 9 24.11 -3.35 32.19
N PHE A 10 24.45 -4.59 31.84
CA PHE A 10 23.92 -5.23 30.62
C PHE A 10 22.44 -5.61 30.75
N ALA A 11 21.96 -6.02 31.93
CA ALA A 11 20.54 -6.28 32.14
C ALA A 11 19.69 -5.00 32.18
N LEU A 12 20.23 -3.86 32.64
CA LEU A 12 19.53 -2.57 32.61
C LEU A 12 19.55 -1.88 31.23
N LEU A 13 20.54 -2.17 30.38
CA LEU A 13 20.53 -1.74 28.97
C LEU A 13 19.67 -2.63 28.06
N ILE A 14 19.36 -3.87 28.49
CA ILE A 14 18.45 -4.77 27.76
C ILE A 14 16.99 -4.62 28.22
N THR A 15 16.70 -3.81 29.26
CA THR A 15 15.32 -3.63 29.78
C THR A 15 14.80 -2.19 29.76
N SER A 16 15.50 -1.24 29.14
CA SER A 16 14.87 0.02 28.73
C SER A 16 14.04 -0.18 27.46
N ASN A 17 12.82 -0.72 27.64
CA ASN A 17 11.62 -0.44 26.84
C ASN A 17 11.66 -0.66 25.30
N TYR A 18 12.40 -1.63 24.77
CA TYR A 18 12.19 -2.09 23.37
C TYR A 18 11.11 -3.17 23.23
N ALA A 19 10.21 -3.27 24.21
CA ALA A 19 9.02 -4.11 24.15
C ALA A 19 7.77 -3.22 24.15
N SER A 20 7.33 -2.76 22.98
CA SER A 20 5.97 -2.27 22.82
C SER A 20 5.64 -2.19 21.34
N ALA A 21 4.54 -2.81 20.96
CA ALA A 21 3.98 -2.73 19.64
C ALA A 21 3.88 -1.29 19.10
N GLN A 22 4.32 -1.10 17.86
CA GLN A 22 4.41 0.20 17.20
C GLN A 22 3.48 0.22 15.99
N VAL A 23 2.69 1.29 15.89
CA VAL A 23 1.95 1.62 14.66
C VAL A 23 2.62 2.80 14.00
N ASN A 24 3.22 2.57 12.84
CA ASN A 24 3.81 3.64 12.04
C ASN A 24 2.69 4.41 11.33
N VAL A 25 2.70 5.72 11.43
CA VAL A 25 1.70 6.61 10.84
C VAL A 25 2.36 7.41 9.73
N TYR A 26 1.82 7.30 8.52
CA TYR A 26 2.36 7.91 7.32
C TYR A 26 1.32 8.83 6.69
N PRO A 27 1.55 10.15 6.59
CA PRO A 27 0.67 11.05 5.86
C PRO A 27 0.79 10.85 4.35
N LEU A 28 -0.37 10.86 3.69
CA LEU A 28 -0.50 10.68 2.25
C LEU A 28 -1.28 11.85 1.63
N THR A 29 -0.87 12.22 0.41
CA THR A 29 -1.60 13.11 -0.50
C THR A 29 -2.86 12.45 -1.07
N ASP A 30 -3.70 13.21 -1.77
CA ASP A 30 -4.88 12.70 -2.49
C ASP A 30 -4.53 11.57 -3.48
N ASP A 31 -3.32 11.61 -4.04
CA ASP A 31 -2.80 10.61 -4.96
C ASP A 31 -2.19 9.37 -4.27
N PHE A 32 -2.27 9.28 -2.94
CA PHE A 32 -1.65 8.23 -2.13
C PHE A 32 -0.11 8.26 -2.14
N LYS A 33 0.49 9.40 -2.49
CA LYS A 33 1.93 9.62 -2.35
C LYS A 33 2.23 10.07 -0.93
N MET A 34 3.28 9.52 -0.32
CA MET A 34 3.74 9.96 0.98
C MET A 34 4.21 11.41 0.96
N ILE A 35 4.00 12.05 2.09
CA ILE A 35 4.55 13.37 2.34
C ILE A 35 5.89 13.19 3.05
N PRO A 36 7.01 13.48 2.37
CA PRO A 36 8.31 13.42 3.00
C PRO A 36 8.44 14.55 4.03
N TYR A 37 9.23 14.33 5.07
CA TYR A 37 9.65 15.45 5.90
C TYR A 37 10.67 16.31 5.14
N PRO A 38 10.56 17.65 5.16
CA PRO A 38 11.56 18.51 4.54
C PRO A 38 12.88 18.42 5.32
N LEU A 39 13.90 17.84 4.69
CA LEU A 39 15.25 17.84 5.25
C LEU A 39 15.97 19.16 4.91
N PRO A 40 16.74 19.73 5.85
CA PRO A 40 17.55 20.90 5.57
C PRO A 40 18.61 20.60 4.50
N GLU A 41 19.12 21.65 3.85
CA GLU A 41 20.22 21.50 2.88
C GLU A 41 21.47 20.92 3.55
N CYS A 42 22.15 20.00 2.86
CA CYS A 42 23.30 19.27 3.40
C CYS A 42 23.04 18.61 4.76
N ALA A 43 21.84 18.07 4.98
CA ALA A 43 21.53 17.38 6.21
C ALA A 43 22.37 16.10 6.37
N GLN A 44 22.90 15.89 7.57
CA GLN A 44 23.58 14.65 7.91
C GLN A 44 22.54 13.57 8.21
N ILE A 45 22.61 12.46 7.49
CA ILE A 45 21.65 11.34 7.64
C ILE A 45 22.26 10.12 8.31
N ASP A 46 23.57 9.95 8.19
CA ASP A 46 24.30 8.80 8.71
C ASP A 46 25.80 9.11 8.78
N LEU A 47 26.59 8.16 9.29
CA LEU A 47 28.04 8.21 9.36
C LEU A 47 28.66 6.96 8.72
N ILE A 48 29.80 7.13 8.07
CA ILE A 48 30.65 6.02 7.64
C ILE A 48 31.21 5.36 8.90
N ARG A 49 30.82 4.13 9.21
CA ARG A 49 31.29 3.41 10.41
C ARG A 49 31.74 1.97 10.14
N MET A 50 31.42 1.42 8.97
CA MET A 50 31.57 -0.01 8.68
C MET A 50 32.82 -0.35 7.85
N LEU A 51 33.58 0.65 7.40
CA LEU A 51 34.86 0.48 6.71
C LEU A 51 36.01 0.48 7.72
N VAL A 52 36.22 -0.67 8.37
CA VAL A 52 37.19 -0.85 9.45
C VAL A 52 38.05 -2.09 9.18
N TYR A 53 39.33 -2.02 9.54
CA TYR A 53 40.30 -3.10 9.44
C TYR A 53 41.11 -3.22 10.73
N GLN A 54 41.12 -4.42 11.30
CA GLN A 54 42.00 -4.77 12.41
C GLN A 54 43.36 -5.20 11.87
N VAL A 55 44.40 -4.41 12.15
CA VAL A 55 45.77 -4.77 11.73
C VAL A 55 46.36 -5.81 12.68
N ASN A 56 46.09 -5.67 13.98
CA ASN A 56 46.41 -6.63 15.03
C ASN A 56 45.53 -6.39 16.27
N ASP A 57 45.74 -7.16 17.33
CA ASP A 57 44.95 -7.09 18.59
C ASP A 57 44.93 -5.70 19.26
N THR A 58 45.93 -4.86 18.98
CA THR A 58 46.13 -3.54 19.62
C THR A 58 46.01 -2.36 18.64
N TYR A 59 45.76 -2.60 17.35
CA TYR A 59 45.78 -1.54 16.34
C TYR A 59 44.69 -1.72 15.27
N TRP A 60 43.89 -0.68 15.11
CA TRP A 60 42.74 -0.62 14.21
C TRP A 60 42.84 0.58 13.27
N ILE A 61 42.33 0.43 12.05
CA ILE A 61 42.21 1.51 11.08
C ILE A 61 40.76 1.55 10.61
N GLY A 62 40.18 2.73 10.46
CA GLY A 62 38.84 2.85 9.89
C GLY A 62 38.62 4.19 9.20
N VAL A 63 37.55 4.25 8.40
CA VAL A 63 37.03 5.50 7.86
C VAL A 63 35.88 5.97 8.73
N ASN A 64 35.85 7.26 9.05
CA ASN A 64 34.74 7.87 9.76
C ASN A 64 34.36 9.23 9.17
N GLY A 65 33.08 9.57 9.28
CA GLY A 65 32.58 10.92 9.05
C GLY A 65 31.24 10.96 8.34
N PRO A 66 30.68 12.16 8.14
CA PRO A 66 29.26 12.33 7.84
C PRO A 66 28.91 12.03 6.39
N ILE A 67 27.70 11.49 6.23
CA ILE A 67 27.01 11.36 4.96
C ILE A 67 25.95 12.45 4.92
N LEU A 68 26.15 13.40 4.00
CA LEU A 68 25.32 14.59 3.82
C LEU A 68 24.51 14.46 2.53
N ILE A 69 23.23 14.83 2.57
CA ILE A 69 22.32 14.74 1.43
C ILE A 69 21.71 16.10 1.06
N GLY A 70 21.13 16.20 -0.14
CA GLY A 70 20.50 17.44 -0.61
C GLY A 70 21.47 18.62 -0.64
N CYS A 71 22.76 18.37 -0.86
CA CYS A 71 23.77 19.42 -0.90
C CYS A 71 23.70 20.21 -2.22
N PRO A 72 23.56 21.56 -2.17
CA PRO A 72 23.55 22.39 -3.37
C PRO A 72 24.85 22.25 -4.18
N GLY A 73 24.73 22.15 -5.51
CA GLY A 73 25.89 22.11 -6.42
C GLY A 73 26.63 20.77 -6.49
N VAL A 74 26.04 19.69 -5.96
CA VAL A 74 26.57 18.32 -6.05
C VAL A 74 25.69 17.50 -6.99
N ASP A 75 26.13 17.17 -8.19
CA ASP A 75 25.25 16.52 -9.18
C ASP A 75 25.04 15.00 -8.93
N ASN A 76 25.96 14.33 -8.24
CA ASN A 76 25.88 12.91 -7.86
C ASN A 76 26.35 12.74 -6.41
N VAL A 77 27.31 11.85 -6.15
CA VAL A 77 27.96 11.66 -4.85
C VAL A 77 29.41 12.11 -4.96
N THR A 78 29.88 12.82 -3.95
CA THR A 78 31.27 13.27 -3.81
C THR A 78 31.82 12.82 -2.47
N VAL A 79 33.09 12.41 -2.47
CA VAL A 79 33.80 12.00 -1.25
C VAL A 79 34.97 12.94 -1.04
N GLU A 80 34.99 13.62 0.09
CA GLU A 80 36.05 14.54 0.51
C GLU A 80 36.85 13.90 1.65
N ILE A 81 38.11 13.58 1.42
CA ILE A 81 39.01 13.08 2.46
C ILE A 81 39.57 14.28 3.25
N ARG A 82 39.38 14.27 4.57
CA ARG A 82 39.69 15.39 5.48
C ARG A 82 40.99 15.20 6.25
N GLY A 83 41.61 14.02 6.19
CA GLY A 83 42.88 13.73 6.83
C GLY A 83 42.83 12.51 7.73
N VAL A 84 43.82 12.37 8.61
CA VAL A 84 43.98 11.22 9.49
C VAL A 84 44.17 11.69 10.93
N GLU A 85 43.48 11.05 11.85
CA GLU A 85 43.58 11.26 13.29
C GLU A 85 43.89 9.96 14.02
N ASN A 86 44.73 10.03 15.05
CA ASN A 86 45.11 8.88 15.86
C ASN A 86 44.55 9.04 17.27
N PHE A 87 43.82 8.03 17.73
CA PHE A 87 43.29 7.93 19.08
C PHE A 87 43.98 6.78 19.80
N THR A 88 44.74 7.09 20.85
CA THR A 88 45.42 6.08 21.67
C THR A 88 44.66 5.89 22.98
N TYR A 89 44.14 4.68 23.17
CA TYR A 89 43.54 4.21 24.42
C TYR A 89 44.53 3.29 25.15
N PRO A 90 44.34 3.02 26.45
CA PRO A 90 45.27 2.17 27.22
C PRO A 90 45.47 0.76 26.65
N GLU A 91 44.49 0.23 25.92
CA GLU A 91 44.48 -1.16 25.42
C GLU A 91 44.68 -1.27 23.90
N TYR A 92 44.43 -0.20 23.14
CA TYR A 92 44.53 -0.20 21.68
C TYR A 92 44.69 1.21 21.11
N THR A 93 45.20 1.31 19.88
CA THR A 93 45.24 2.54 19.08
C THR A 93 44.32 2.42 17.88
N VAL A 94 43.58 3.49 17.59
CA VAL A 94 42.71 3.60 16.41
C VAL A 94 43.21 4.74 15.54
N THR A 95 43.47 4.43 14.27
CA THR A 95 43.74 5.42 13.23
C THR A 95 42.48 5.63 12.41
N VAL A 96 41.93 6.84 12.47
CA VAL A 96 40.70 7.21 11.78
C VAL A 96 41.05 8.07 10.58
N ILE A 97 40.62 7.65 9.40
CA ILE A 97 40.67 8.45 8.19
C ILE A 97 39.34 9.21 8.10
N ASN A 98 39.40 10.52 8.30
CA ASN A 98 38.21 11.36 8.27
C ASN A 98 37.78 11.60 6.81
N ALA A 99 36.51 11.32 6.51
CA ALA A 99 35.92 11.52 5.21
C ALA A 99 34.53 12.15 5.32
N THR A 100 34.12 12.89 4.31
CA THR A 100 32.76 13.42 4.19
C THR A 100 32.19 13.00 2.86
N VAL A 101 31.03 12.36 2.89
CA VAL A 101 30.26 12.03 1.69
C VAL A 101 29.20 13.10 1.52
N LYS A 102 29.09 13.68 0.32
CA LYS A 102 28.02 14.63 -0.02
C LYS A 102 27.30 14.15 -1.25
N THR A 103 25.98 14.20 -1.23
CA THR A 103 25.16 13.98 -2.42
C THR A 103 24.18 15.12 -2.63
N GLY A 104 23.90 15.49 -3.88
CA GLY A 104 22.80 16.40 -4.19
C GLY A 104 21.44 15.70 -4.26
N GLN A 105 21.43 14.38 -4.16
CA GLN A 105 20.21 13.60 -4.10
C GLN A 105 19.40 14.02 -2.88
N LYS A 106 18.14 14.39 -3.14
CA LYS A 106 17.16 14.64 -2.08
C LYS A 106 16.60 13.31 -1.63
N GLU A 107 16.62 13.10 -0.32
CA GLU A 107 15.94 11.94 0.24
C GLU A 107 14.50 12.26 0.56
N TYR A 108 13.70 11.22 0.42
CA TYR A 108 12.28 11.25 0.72
C TYR A 108 12.07 10.32 1.90
N TRP A 109 12.35 10.83 3.10
CA TRP A 109 12.02 10.12 4.33
C TRP A 109 10.56 10.37 4.66
N PRO A 110 9.77 9.30 4.86
CA PRO A 110 8.40 9.49 5.26
C PRO A 110 8.38 10.16 6.63
N LEU A 111 7.36 10.98 6.90
CA LEU A 111 7.08 11.43 8.26
C LEU A 111 6.92 10.17 9.15
N GLY A 112 7.93 9.89 9.97
CA GLY A 112 7.96 8.74 10.85
C GLY A 112 7.23 9.11 12.13
N LEU A 113 5.94 8.79 12.19
CA LEU A 113 5.16 8.91 13.41
C LEU A 113 4.91 7.52 13.95
N MET A 114 4.94 7.35 15.26
CA MET A 114 4.49 6.13 15.92
C MET A 114 3.40 6.42 16.94
N THR A 115 2.52 5.46 17.14
CA THR A 115 1.61 5.44 18.28
C THR A 115 1.56 4.04 18.88
N ARG A 116 1.23 3.97 20.18
CA ARG A 116 0.98 2.73 20.92
C ARG A 116 -0.50 2.52 21.25
N GLY A 117 -1.37 3.48 20.93
CA GLY A 117 -2.75 3.49 21.37
C GLY A 117 -3.70 3.85 20.26
N ILE A 118 -4.18 2.85 19.52
CA ILE A 118 -5.28 3.01 18.57
C ILE A 118 -6.52 2.35 19.13
N THR A 119 -7.62 3.10 19.15
CA THR A 119 -8.96 2.56 19.47
C THR A 119 -9.88 2.73 18.28
N ILE A 120 -10.57 1.67 17.89
CA ILE A 120 -11.65 1.68 16.90
C ILE A 120 -12.94 1.33 17.64
N ASP A 121 -13.87 2.27 17.69
CA ASP A 121 -15.13 2.13 18.41
C ASP A 121 -16.31 2.18 17.45
N TYR A 122 -17.24 1.23 17.59
CA TYR A 122 -18.43 1.11 16.77
C TYR A 122 -19.67 1.46 17.60
N GLU A 123 -20.42 2.47 17.17
CA GLU A 123 -21.64 2.91 17.85
C GLU A 123 -22.81 3.00 16.87
N ARG A 124 -23.99 2.52 17.28
CA ARG A 124 -25.21 2.69 16.50
C ARG A 124 -25.67 4.17 16.51
N TYR A 125 -25.69 4.80 15.33
CA TYR A 125 -26.23 6.15 15.20
C TYR A 125 -27.75 6.14 15.02
N ASN A 126 -28.27 5.28 14.13
CA ASN A 126 -29.71 5.09 13.93
C ASN A 126 -29.99 3.69 13.34
N GLU A 127 -31.15 3.50 12.71
CA GLU A 127 -31.53 2.21 12.10
C GLU A 127 -30.79 1.88 10.80
N THR A 128 -30.16 2.86 10.15
CA THR A 128 -29.50 2.66 8.84
C THR A 128 -28.01 2.97 8.88
N HIS A 129 -27.53 3.67 9.90
CA HIS A 129 -26.16 4.15 9.98
C HIS A 129 -25.48 3.81 11.31
N GLU A 130 -24.17 3.65 11.22
CA GLU A 130 -23.23 3.44 12.32
C GLU A 130 -22.19 4.56 12.34
N ILE A 131 -21.70 4.90 13.52
CA ILE A 131 -20.53 5.75 13.68
C ILE A 131 -19.37 4.86 14.05
N VAL A 132 -18.31 4.94 13.24
CA VAL A 132 -17.00 4.36 13.56
C VAL A 132 -16.07 5.50 13.96
N THR A 133 -15.56 5.42 15.19
CA THR A 133 -14.62 6.39 15.72
C THR A 133 -13.24 5.75 15.83
N VAL A 134 -12.27 6.31 15.13
CA VAL A 134 -10.85 5.92 15.23
C VAL A 134 -10.11 6.97 16.04
N GLU A 135 -9.62 6.58 17.20
CA GLU A 135 -8.79 7.41 18.06
C GLU A 135 -7.33 6.95 17.99
N ILE A 136 -6.44 7.90 17.71
CA ILE A 136 -4.99 7.72 17.71
C ILE A 136 -4.47 8.54 18.89
N ARG A 137 -3.89 7.90 19.90
CA ARG A 137 -3.47 8.55 21.14
C ARG A 137 -1.96 8.44 21.34
N GLY A 138 -1.36 9.47 21.95
CA GLY A 138 0.06 9.48 22.28
C GLY A 138 0.92 9.22 21.04
N MET A 139 0.63 9.94 19.97
CA MET A 139 1.49 9.93 18.79
C MET A 139 2.81 10.60 19.14
N GLU A 140 3.90 10.03 18.65
CA GLU A 140 5.27 10.47 18.86
C GLU A 140 5.99 10.47 17.52
N MET A 141 6.99 11.33 17.35
CA MET A 141 7.91 11.17 16.24
C MET A 141 8.74 9.91 16.50
N TYR A 142 8.89 9.05 15.50
CA TYR A 142 9.79 7.91 15.54
C TYR A 142 10.51 7.81 14.21
N TRP A 143 11.80 8.08 14.26
CA TRP A 143 12.62 8.09 13.07
C TRP A 143 13.31 6.74 12.95
N SER A 144 12.97 6.01 11.88
CA SER A 144 13.68 4.79 11.54
C SER A 144 15.14 5.12 11.23
N TYR A 145 16.08 4.46 11.90
CA TYR A 145 17.51 4.44 11.56
C TYR A 145 18.30 5.73 11.82
N GLY A 146 18.48 6.14 13.09
CA GLY A 146 19.62 6.96 13.53
C GLY A 146 19.66 8.44 13.11
N ILE A 147 18.71 8.91 12.28
CA ILE A 147 18.60 10.32 11.85
C ILE A 147 18.26 11.26 13.01
N GLU A 148 17.62 10.74 14.06
CA GLU A 148 17.26 11.47 15.27
C GLU A 148 18.46 12.22 15.86
N ASP A 149 19.66 11.62 15.84
CA ASP A 149 20.86 12.23 16.44
C ASP A 149 21.38 13.45 15.66
N TYR A 150 20.97 13.64 14.40
CA TYR A 150 21.63 14.58 13.48
C TYR A 150 20.73 15.70 12.96
N ILE A 151 19.44 15.42 12.75
CA ILE A 151 18.53 16.36 12.06
C ILE A 151 17.47 16.93 13.01
N TYR A 152 17.07 16.17 14.04
CA TYR A 152 15.90 16.51 14.86
C TYR A 152 16.28 16.62 16.33
N HIS A 153 15.74 17.63 17.01
CA HIS A 153 16.10 17.92 18.41
C HIS A 153 15.07 17.43 19.43
N SER A 154 13.95 16.87 18.96
CA SER A 154 12.83 16.45 19.79
C SER A 154 12.01 15.35 19.11
N LEU A 155 11.50 14.43 19.91
CA LEU A 155 10.53 13.40 19.51
C LEU A 155 9.07 13.86 19.69
N ASN A 156 8.83 15.04 20.28
CA ASN A 156 7.49 15.56 20.47
C ASN A 156 6.90 16.04 19.13
N PRO A 157 5.81 15.45 18.62
CA PRO A 157 5.23 15.84 17.33
C PRO A 157 4.70 17.27 17.32
N LEU A 158 4.33 17.81 18.49
CA LEU A 158 3.81 19.17 18.62
C LEU A 158 4.86 20.22 18.23
N ASP A 159 6.15 19.93 18.43
CA ASP A 159 7.26 20.84 18.11
C ASP A 159 7.35 21.09 16.59
N TYR A 160 6.74 20.21 15.79
CA TYR A 160 6.67 20.28 14.34
C TYR A 160 5.24 20.55 13.83
N GLY A 161 4.32 20.92 14.71
CA GLY A 161 2.93 21.26 14.36
C GLY A 161 2.00 20.06 14.18
N PHE A 162 2.44 18.84 14.49
CA PHE A 162 1.60 17.65 14.40
C PHE A 162 0.87 17.36 15.72
N PRO A 163 -0.42 16.99 15.69
CA PRO A 163 -1.18 16.70 16.89
C PRO A 163 -0.69 15.44 17.61
N ALA A 164 -0.58 15.45 18.94
CA ALA A 164 -0.26 14.24 19.71
C ALA A 164 -1.43 13.24 19.83
N ASN A 165 -2.66 13.70 19.64
CA ASN A 165 -3.87 12.89 19.69
C ASN A 165 -4.80 13.27 18.54
N MET A 166 -5.49 12.29 17.97
CA MET A 166 -6.41 12.49 16.88
C MET A 166 -7.67 11.64 17.04
N THR A 167 -8.78 12.15 16.54
CA THR A 167 -10.06 11.45 16.50
C THR A 167 -10.68 11.62 15.12
N ILE A 168 -10.90 10.52 14.43
CA ILE A 168 -11.50 10.48 13.09
C ILE A 168 -12.84 9.76 13.22
N ARG A 169 -13.91 10.37 12.71
CA ARG A 169 -15.27 9.83 12.83
C ARG A 169 -15.85 9.61 11.44
N LEU A 170 -16.28 8.38 11.19
CA LEU A 170 -16.94 7.97 9.95
C LEU A 170 -18.38 7.61 10.25
N LEU A 171 -19.32 8.14 9.47
CA LEU A 171 -20.70 7.70 9.45
C LEU A 171 -20.88 6.74 8.28
N ILE A 172 -21.27 5.50 8.54
CA ILE A 172 -21.35 4.45 7.53
C ILE A 172 -22.78 3.93 7.40
N ASN A 173 -23.28 3.82 6.18
CA ASN A 173 -24.56 3.19 5.88
C ASN A 173 -24.42 1.65 5.95
N ARG A 174 -25.24 1.01 6.78
CA ARG A 174 -25.16 -0.44 7.02
C ARG A 174 -25.58 -1.29 5.83
N LEU A 175 -26.46 -0.77 4.99
CA LEU A 175 -26.96 -1.49 3.83
C LEU A 175 -25.96 -1.43 2.67
N THR A 176 -25.31 -0.28 2.45
CA THR A 176 -24.46 -0.06 1.27
C THR A 176 -22.96 -0.09 1.56
N GLY A 177 -22.54 0.12 2.82
CA GLY A 177 -21.14 0.30 3.20
C GLY A 177 -20.59 1.69 2.89
N GLU A 178 -21.40 2.58 2.30
CA GLU A 178 -21.00 3.96 1.98
C GLU A 178 -20.70 4.74 3.26
N GLY A 179 -19.51 5.35 3.29
CA GLY A 179 -19.01 6.13 4.40
C GLY A 179 -18.94 7.61 4.10
N TYR A 180 -19.07 8.38 5.17
CA TYR A 180 -18.89 9.81 5.19
C TYR A 180 -17.97 10.18 6.36
N LEU A 181 -16.88 10.90 6.07
CA LEU A 181 -16.09 11.55 7.10
C LEU A 181 -16.92 12.69 7.72
N LEU A 182 -17.03 12.68 9.04
CA LEU A 182 -17.65 13.75 9.82
C LEU A 182 -16.60 14.79 10.17
N ASP A 183 -16.77 16.02 9.68
CA ASP A 183 -15.80 17.10 9.85
C ASP A 183 -16.50 18.40 10.21
N ASN A 184 -16.40 18.82 11.48
CA ASN A 184 -16.93 20.08 12.01
C ASN A 184 -18.37 20.41 11.55
N GLY A 185 -19.28 19.42 11.64
CA GLY A 185 -20.69 19.57 11.28
C GLY A 185 -21.01 19.33 9.79
N THR A 186 -19.99 19.08 8.96
CA THR A 186 -20.13 18.68 7.56
C THR A 186 -19.89 17.18 7.38
N LYS A 187 -20.35 16.64 6.25
CA LYS A 187 -20.12 15.24 5.84
C LYS A 187 -19.39 15.24 4.50
N LYS A 188 -18.24 14.59 4.43
CA LYS A 188 -17.47 14.39 3.19
C LYS A 188 -17.58 12.92 2.77
N TYR A 189 -18.08 12.65 1.56
CA TYR A 189 -18.17 11.28 1.05
C TYR A 189 -16.77 10.68 0.85
N VAL A 190 -16.58 9.42 1.28
CA VAL A 190 -15.30 8.71 1.20
C VAL A 190 -15.39 7.39 0.43
N GLY A 191 -16.52 7.10 -0.20
CA GLY A 191 -16.77 5.82 -0.87
C GLY A 191 -17.22 4.73 0.10
N ILE A 192 -17.09 3.47 -0.33
CA ILE A 192 -17.44 2.30 0.47
C ILE A 192 -16.27 1.98 1.39
N THR A 193 -16.50 1.97 2.70
CA THR A 193 -15.42 1.85 3.68
C THR A 193 -15.04 0.39 3.96
N PRO A 194 -13.77 0.10 4.30
CA PRO A 194 -13.38 -1.23 4.76
C PRO A 194 -13.86 -1.54 6.19
N PHE A 195 -14.34 -0.55 6.95
CA PHE A 195 -14.82 -0.72 8.33
C PHE A 195 -16.18 -1.41 8.43
N TRP A 196 -17.04 -1.19 7.43
CA TRP A 196 -18.30 -1.89 7.24
C TRP A 196 -18.59 -2.05 5.75
N HIS A 197 -18.79 -3.28 5.28
CA HIS A 197 -19.10 -3.59 3.89
C HIS A 197 -20.15 -4.72 3.82
N PRO A 198 -21.23 -4.63 3.03
CA PRO A 198 -22.26 -5.67 2.95
C PRO A 198 -21.73 -7.05 2.56
N LEU A 199 -20.79 -7.10 1.60
CA LEU A 199 -20.04 -8.32 1.27
C LEU A 199 -19.25 -8.94 2.43
N MET A 200 -19.17 -8.33 3.63
CA MET A 200 -18.69 -8.97 4.86
C MET A 200 -19.53 -10.20 5.23
N ASN A 201 -20.80 -10.25 4.84
CA ASN A 201 -21.61 -11.44 5.07
C ASN A 201 -21.27 -12.51 4.02
N PRO A 202 -20.75 -13.68 4.45
CA PRO A 202 -20.34 -14.77 3.55
C PRO A 202 -21.49 -15.32 2.69
N GLU A 203 -22.75 -15.07 3.04
CA GLU A 203 -23.92 -15.47 2.24
C GLU A 203 -24.08 -14.65 0.96
N TYR A 204 -23.54 -13.42 0.89
CA TYR A 204 -23.64 -12.60 -0.32
C TYR A 204 -22.58 -12.95 -1.36
N PHE A 205 -21.47 -13.57 -0.96
CA PHE A 205 -20.39 -13.93 -1.88
C PHE A 205 -20.86 -14.84 -3.03
N PRO A 206 -21.54 -15.98 -2.79
CA PRO A 206 -22.07 -16.84 -3.86
C PRO A 206 -22.99 -16.10 -4.83
N LYS A 207 -23.83 -15.22 -4.28
CA LYS A 207 -24.77 -14.42 -5.09
C LYS A 207 -24.02 -13.42 -5.97
N SER A 208 -22.96 -12.80 -5.45
CA SER A 208 -22.10 -11.89 -6.22
C SER A 208 -21.37 -12.62 -7.35
N VAL A 209 -20.86 -13.84 -7.11
CA VAL A 209 -20.19 -14.63 -8.15
C VAL A 209 -21.14 -14.92 -9.31
N LEU A 210 -22.38 -15.33 -9.02
CA LEU A 210 -23.38 -15.61 -10.06
C LEU A 210 -23.81 -14.35 -10.81
N HIS A 211 -24.00 -13.25 -10.10
CA HIS A 211 -24.31 -11.96 -10.72
C HIS A 211 -23.20 -11.51 -11.67
N ASN A 212 -21.95 -11.51 -11.20
CA ASN A 212 -20.79 -11.14 -12.02
C ASN A 212 -20.62 -12.09 -13.22
N LEU A 213 -20.85 -13.39 -13.03
CA LEU A 213 -20.84 -14.36 -14.12
C LEU A 213 -21.88 -14.00 -15.17
N ARG A 214 -23.12 -13.74 -14.75
CA ARG A 214 -24.20 -13.33 -15.67
C ARG A 214 -23.82 -12.09 -16.48
N ASP A 215 -23.26 -11.08 -15.83
CA ASP A 215 -22.83 -9.85 -16.48
C ASP A 215 -21.72 -10.09 -17.50
N VAL A 216 -20.72 -10.90 -17.13
CA VAL A 216 -19.61 -11.29 -18.03
C VAL A 216 -20.13 -12.07 -19.24
N LEU A 217 -21.04 -13.02 -19.05
CA LEU A 217 -21.62 -13.79 -20.16
C LEU A 217 -22.40 -12.85 -21.10
N ASN A 218 -23.25 -11.97 -20.56
CA ASN A 218 -23.98 -10.97 -21.34
C ASN A 218 -23.03 -10.01 -22.11
N GLN A 219 -21.89 -9.64 -21.53
CA GLN A 219 -20.87 -8.83 -22.20
C GLN A 219 -20.23 -9.58 -23.38
N ILE A 220 -19.93 -10.87 -23.21
CA ILE A 220 -19.39 -11.70 -24.30
C ILE A 220 -20.43 -11.86 -25.42
N GLU A 221 -21.71 -12.05 -25.07
CA GLU A 221 -22.78 -12.20 -26.06
C GLU A 221 -23.06 -10.91 -26.84
N SER A 222 -23.05 -9.77 -26.15
CA SER A 222 -23.29 -8.46 -26.75
C SER A 222 -22.09 -7.93 -27.54
N ASN A 223 -20.86 -8.32 -27.17
CA ASN A 223 -19.64 -7.99 -27.90
C ASN A 223 -18.69 -9.21 -28.03
N PRO A 224 -19.01 -10.17 -28.92
CA PRO A 224 -18.21 -11.38 -29.11
C PRO A 224 -16.77 -11.10 -29.56
N TRP A 225 -16.56 -9.96 -30.23
CA TRP A 225 -15.29 -9.60 -30.86
C TRP A 225 -14.11 -9.55 -29.88
N ALA A 226 -14.36 -9.18 -28.61
CA ALA A 226 -13.32 -9.15 -27.57
C ALA A 226 -12.72 -10.53 -27.29
N VAL A 227 -13.54 -11.57 -27.35
CA VAL A 227 -13.12 -12.97 -27.21
C VAL A 227 -12.59 -13.49 -28.55
N GLU A 228 -13.36 -13.29 -29.63
CA GLU A 228 -13.02 -13.80 -30.97
C GLU A 228 -11.65 -13.34 -31.46
N ASN A 229 -11.26 -12.08 -31.21
CA ASN A 229 -9.94 -11.58 -31.61
C ASN A 229 -8.79 -12.37 -30.96
N VAL A 230 -8.92 -12.72 -29.68
CA VAL A 230 -7.92 -13.54 -28.99
C VAL A 230 -7.92 -14.97 -29.53
N ILE A 231 -9.09 -15.55 -29.79
CA ILE A 231 -9.21 -16.90 -30.38
C ILE A 231 -8.62 -16.96 -31.78
N GLN A 232 -8.86 -15.95 -32.63
CA GLN A 232 -8.26 -15.88 -33.96
C GLN A 232 -6.74 -15.76 -33.89
N ARG A 233 -6.21 -14.97 -32.94
CA ARG A 233 -4.76 -14.91 -32.71
C ARG A 233 -4.19 -16.27 -32.26
N ALA A 234 -4.89 -16.98 -31.39
CA ALA A 234 -4.51 -18.33 -30.97
C ALA A 234 -4.50 -19.31 -32.16
N LYS A 235 -5.52 -19.27 -33.02
CA LYS A 235 -5.61 -20.09 -34.24
C LYS A 235 -4.51 -19.81 -35.27
N LEU A 236 -4.09 -18.55 -35.38
CA LEU A 236 -3.02 -18.11 -36.28
C LEU A 236 -1.62 -18.31 -35.70
N SER A 237 -1.51 -18.66 -34.41
CA SER A 237 -0.23 -19.00 -33.80
C SER A 237 0.37 -20.25 -34.45
N LYS A 238 1.69 -20.25 -34.58
CA LYS A 238 2.46 -21.37 -35.12
C LYS A 238 2.88 -22.38 -34.05
N ASP A 239 2.71 -22.05 -32.77
CA ASP A 239 3.11 -22.85 -31.62
C ASP A 239 1.88 -23.19 -30.79
N VAL A 240 1.65 -24.49 -30.55
CA VAL A 240 0.55 -24.98 -29.69
C VAL A 240 0.66 -24.37 -28.29
N ARG A 241 1.88 -24.14 -27.79
CA ARG A 241 2.11 -23.51 -26.49
C ARG A 241 1.63 -22.06 -26.48
N GLU A 242 1.96 -21.27 -27.51
CA GLU A 242 1.52 -19.87 -27.61
C GLU A 242 -0.02 -19.78 -27.74
N SER A 243 -0.64 -20.68 -28.52
CA SER A 243 -2.11 -20.78 -28.58
C SER A 243 -2.74 -21.05 -27.20
N LEU A 244 -2.21 -22.04 -26.47
CA LEU A 244 -2.67 -22.37 -25.11
C LEU A 244 -2.44 -21.22 -24.12
N GLU A 245 -1.31 -20.51 -24.23
CA GLU A 245 -1.01 -19.34 -23.40
C GLU A 245 -2.02 -18.19 -23.63
N LEU A 246 -2.41 -17.93 -24.87
CA LEU A 246 -3.41 -16.91 -25.20
C LEU A 246 -4.80 -17.28 -24.63
N ILE A 247 -5.25 -18.52 -24.85
CA ILE A 247 -6.56 -18.99 -24.38
C ILE A 247 -6.60 -19.05 -22.86
N SER A 248 -5.54 -19.56 -22.21
CA SER A 248 -5.44 -19.61 -20.76
C SER A 248 -5.37 -18.23 -20.12
N SER A 249 -4.64 -17.29 -20.72
CA SER A 249 -4.61 -15.90 -20.26
C SER A 249 -6.00 -15.26 -20.33
N LEU A 250 -6.76 -15.51 -21.40
CA LEU A 250 -8.13 -15.03 -21.54
C LEU A 250 -9.06 -15.64 -20.48
N ALA A 251 -9.05 -16.98 -20.35
CA ALA A 251 -9.87 -17.70 -19.37
C ALA A 251 -9.56 -17.26 -17.94
N MET A 252 -8.27 -17.07 -17.59
CA MET A 252 -7.87 -16.53 -16.29
C MET A 252 -8.39 -15.11 -16.09
N ASN A 253 -8.25 -14.20 -17.07
CA ASN A 253 -8.74 -12.83 -16.94
C ASN A 253 -10.27 -12.73 -16.76
N ILE A 254 -11.02 -13.55 -17.49
CA ILE A 254 -12.47 -13.60 -17.38
C ILE A 254 -12.88 -14.22 -16.04
N THR A 255 -12.24 -15.32 -15.63
CA THR A 255 -12.45 -15.92 -14.30
C THR A 255 -12.22 -14.92 -13.18
N GLU A 256 -11.11 -14.17 -13.24
CA GLU A 256 -10.83 -13.11 -12.26
C GLU A 256 -11.94 -12.06 -12.25
N SER A 257 -12.47 -11.66 -13.41
CA SER A 257 -13.56 -10.67 -13.48
C SER A 257 -14.85 -11.17 -12.82
N VAL A 258 -15.17 -12.47 -12.95
CA VAL A 258 -16.30 -13.11 -12.27
C VAL A 258 -16.08 -13.18 -10.77
N MET A 259 -14.90 -13.64 -10.38
CA MET A 259 -14.52 -13.93 -9.01
C MET A 259 -14.24 -12.67 -8.18
N ARG A 260 -13.95 -11.54 -8.81
CA ARG A 260 -13.50 -10.33 -8.13
C ARG A 260 -14.68 -9.48 -7.65
N SER A 261 -14.63 -9.08 -6.39
CA SER A 261 -15.48 -8.04 -5.83
C SER A 261 -14.66 -6.77 -5.67
N SER A 262 -15.07 -5.69 -6.35
CA SER A 262 -14.40 -4.40 -6.31
C SER A 262 -15.32 -3.27 -5.89
N PHE A 263 -14.78 -2.32 -5.14
CA PHE A 263 -15.50 -1.12 -4.71
C PHE A 263 -14.55 0.08 -4.67
N THR A 264 -15.09 1.28 -4.52
CA THR A 264 -14.27 2.50 -4.46
C THR A 264 -14.23 3.04 -3.04
N TYR A 265 -13.04 3.24 -2.51
CA TYR A 265 -12.77 3.89 -1.22
C TYR A 265 -11.70 4.97 -1.44
N LEU A 266 -11.94 6.19 -0.95
CA LEU A 266 -11.02 7.33 -1.08
C LEU A 266 -10.58 7.57 -2.54
N GLY A 267 -11.49 7.37 -3.50
CA GLY A 267 -11.21 7.52 -4.93
C GLY A 267 -10.34 6.42 -5.56
N ARG A 268 -10.03 5.34 -4.82
CA ARG A 268 -9.26 4.19 -5.30
C ARG A 268 -10.09 2.93 -5.34
N THR A 269 -9.84 2.08 -6.34
CA THR A 269 -10.48 0.77 -6.42
C THR A 269 -9.83 -0.18 -5.42
N MET A 270 -10.64 -0.72 -4.52
CA MET A 270 -10.29 -1.78 -3.59
C MET A 270 -10.89 -3.10 -4.03
N PHE A 271 -10.26 -4.19 -3.62
CA PHE A 271 -10.71 -5.55 -3.90
C PHE A 271 -10.79 -6.35 -2.62
N LEU A 272 -11.75 -7.25 -2.53
CA LEU A 272 -11.84 -8.25 -1.49
C LEU A 272 -11.04 -9.48 -1.89
N ASP A 273 -9.98 -9.78 -1.16
CA ASP A 273 -9.25 -11.05 -1.20
C ASP A 273 -9.88 -12.01 -0.18
N TYR A 274 -10.51 -13.06 -0.68
CA TYR A 274 -11.32 -14.00 0.10
C TYR A 274 -10.80 -15.44 0.04
N TYR A 275 -9.57 -15.65 -0.43
CA TYR A 275 -8.98 -16.99 -0.52
C TYR A 275 -8.60 -17.58 0.84
N THR A 276 -8.77 -16.83 1.92
CA THR A 276 -8.46 -17.26 3.29
C THR A 276 -9.70 -17.25 4.18
N SER A 277 -9.62 -17.91 5.33
CA SER A 277 -10.67 -17.88 6.35
C SER A 277 -10.87 -16.50 7.01
N ARG A 278 -9.99 -15.55 6.70
CA ARG A 278 -10.02 -14.16 7.16
C ARG A 278 -9.79 -13.25 5.97
N PRO A 279 -10.85 -12.94 5.20
CA PRO A 279 -10.69 -12.14 4.00
C PRO A 279 -10.08 -10.80 4.33
N ASN A 280 -9.39 -10.24 3.34
CA ASN A 280 -8.72 -8.97 3.46
C ASN A 280 -9.03 -8.06 2.28
N PHE A 281 -9.06 -6.76 2.54
CA PHE A 281 -9.13 -5.81 1.44
C PHE A 281 -7.73 -5.45 0.94
N ILE A 282 -7.63 -5.29 -0.37
CA ILE A 282 -6.39 -4.89 -1.03
C ILE A 282 -6.65 -3.69 -1.92
N MET A 283 -5.67 -2.79 -1.97
CA MET A 283 -5.72 -1.58 -2.78
C MET A 283 -4.46 -1.53 -3.65
N PRO A 284 -4.58 -1.65 -4.98
CA PRO A 284 -3.47 -1.39 -5.88
C PRO A 284 -3.13 0.09 -5.84
N VAL A 285 -1.85 0.39 -5.67
CA VAL A 285 -1.32 1.75 -5.65
C VAL A 285 -0.25 1.88 -6.73
N ASN A 286 -0.19 3.06 -7.35
CA ASN A 286 0.85 3.38 -8.32
C ASN A 286 2.06 3.99 -7.59
N ASP A 287 3.27 3.59 -7.99
CA ASP A 287 4.55 4.28 -7.77
C ASP A 287 4.71 5.01 -6.43
N THR A 288 4.68 4.28 -5.32
CA THR A 288 4.99 4.79 -3.98
C THR A 288 6.36 4.30 -3.52
N TYR A 289 7.41 4.89 -4.09
CA TYR A 289 8.80 4.59 -3.75
C TYR A 289 9.38 5.64 -2.80
N LEU A 290 10.30 5.17 -1.97
CA LEU A 290 11.16 5.94 -1.09
C LEU A 290 12.52 6.00 -1.72
N ILE A 291 13.11 7.20 -1.78
CA ILE A 291 14.51 7.35 -2.16
C ILE A 291 15.33 7.40 -0.87
N ARG A 292 16.23 6.42 -0.69
CA ARG A 292 17.10 6.33 0.48
C ARG A 292 18.56 6.18 0.09
N THR A 293 19.40 6.83 0.85
CA THR A 293 20.85 6.64 0.93
C THR A 293 21.14 5.98 2.27
N TYR A 294 21.90 4.90 2.24
CA TYR A 294 22.34 4.25 3.47
C TYR A 294 23.68 3.55 3.25
N VAL A 295 24.36 3.28 4.35
CA VAL A 295 25.57 2.47 4.37
C VAL A 295 25.18 1.00 4.29
N THR A 296 25.71 0.29 3.30
CA THR A 296 25.38 -1.13 3.14
C THR A 296 26.19 -2.02 4.09
N GLY A 297 27.39 -1.58 4.48
CA GLY A 297 28.26 -2.28 5.41
C GLY A 297 28.91 -3.53 4.83
N SER A 298 29.84 -4.10 5.59
CA SER A 298 30.68 -5.24 5.15
C SER A 298 30.02 -6.63 4.98
N PRO A 299 28.68 -6.84 5.03
CA PRO A 299 28.11 -8.01 4.35
C PRO A 299 27.61 -7.71 2.92
N ASN A 300 27.51 -6.44 2.51
CA ASN A 300 26.85 -6.05 1.25
C ASN A 300 27.81 -5.51 0.18
N LEU A 301 29.08 -5.25 0.53
CA LEU A 301 30.14 -5.14 -0.48
C LEU A 301 30.18 -6.42 -1.32
N PRO A 302 30.51 -6.35 -2.63
CA PRO A 302 30.67 -7.53 -3.45
C PRO A 302 31.56 -8.57 -2.76
N THR A 303 31.12 -9.83 -2.77
CA THR A 303 31.84 -10.93 -2.08
C THR A 303 33.29 -11.07 -2.55
N ARG A 304 33.59 -10.60 -3.78
CA ARG A 304 34.94 -10.39 -4.29
C ARG A 304 35.07 -9.03 -4.96
N ILE A 305 36.13 -8.30 -4.62
CA ILE A 305 36.54 -7.05 -5.28
C ILE A 305 38.00 -7.22 -5.69
N ASN A 306 38.31 -7.05 -6.97
CA ASN A 306 39.65 -7.28 -7.51
C ASN A 306 40.26 -8.65 -7.11
N ASN A 307 39.45 -9.71 -7.15
CA ASN A 307 39.78 -11.08 -6.74
C ASN A 307 40.16 -11.29 -5.26
N MET A 308 39.93 -10.30 -4.38
CA MET A 308 40.12 -10.40 -2.93
C MET A 308 38.76 -10.50 -2.22
N SER A 309 38.73 -11.04 -1.00
CA SER A 309 37.53 -10.88 -0.16
C SER A 309 37.30 -9.41 0.21
N ALA A 310 36.05 -9.02 0.50
CA ALA A 310 35.72 -7.64 0.85
C ALA A 310 36.59 -7.10 2.00
N GLY A 311 36.81 -7.90 3.06
CA GLY A 311 37.64 -7.51 4.20
C GLY A 311 39.13 -7.34 3.85
N GLU A 312 39.69 -8.22 3.01
CA GLU A 312 41.08 -8.08 2.52
C GLU A 312 41.24 -6.84 1.64
N TYR A 313 40.26 -6.57 0.78
CA TYR A 313 40.26 -5.38 -0.07
C TYR A 313 40.18 -4.10 0.76
N VAL A 314 39.28 -4.03 1.75
CA VAL A 314 39.22 -2.92 2.71
C VAL A 314 40.58 -2.72 3.39
N GLY A 315 41.17 -3.79 3.95
CA GLY A 315 42.47 -3.71 4.61
C GLY A 315 43.60 -3.20 3.69
N LYS A 316 43.65 -3.69 2.44
CA LYS A 316 44.60 -3.21 1.42
C LYS A 316 44.43 -1.71 1.21
N VAL A 317 43.23 -1.24 0.88
CA VAL A 317 42.97 0.16 0.51
C VAL A 317 43.28 1.11 1.67
N LEU A 318 42.87 0.77 2.90
CA LEU A 318 43.15 1.58 4.08
C LEU A 318 44.65 1.67 4.37
N MET A 319 45.38 0.55 4.28
CA MET A 319 46.83 0.53 4.47
C MET A 319 47.58 1.26 3.37
N ASP A 320 47.16 1.10 2.11
CA ASP A 320 47.75 1.79 0.95
C ASP A 320 47.56 3.30 1.07
N TYR A 321 46.37 3.77 1.48
CA TYR A 321 46.14 5.18 1.75
C TYR A 321 47.08 5.73 2.84
N LEU A 322 47.27 5.01 3.94
CA LEU A 322 48.19 5.47 5.00
C LEU A 322 49.65 5.57 4.53
N LYS A 323 50.09 4.65 3.66
CA LYS A 323 51.46 4.61 3.13
C LYS A 323 51.71 5.61 2.01
N THR A 324 50.77 5.71 1.07
CA THR A 324 50.98 6.37 -0.23
C THR A 324 50.15 7.63 -0.41
N LYS A 325 49.18 7.88 0.47
CA LYS A 325 48.16 8.94 0.34
C LYS A 325 47.35 8.85 -0.96
N ASN A 326 47.18 7.64 -1.50
CA ASN A 326 46.32 7.40 -2.66
C ASN A 326 44.84 7.62 -2.30
N GLU A 327 44.33 8.83 -2.50
CA GLU A 327 42.93 9.17 -2.25
C GLU A 327 41.97 8.54 -3.26
N SER A 328 42.41 8.20 -4.47
CA SER A 328 41.52 7.71 -5.52
C SER A 328 40.87 6.39 -5.15
N GLU A 329 41.68 5.42 -4.73
CA GLU A 329 41.20 4.07 -4.37
C GLU A 329 40.38 4.08 -3.07
N LEU A 330 40.73 4.98 -2.13
CA LEU A 330 39.95 5.19 -0.90
C LEU A 330 38.56 5.77 -1.19
N ARG A 331 38.46 6.76 -2.08
CA ARG A 331 37.17 7.34 -2.49
C ARG A 331 36.30 6.30 -3.17
N GLU A 332 36.88 5.46 -4.03
CA GLU A 332 36.16 4.36 -4.69
C GLU A 332 35.60 3.37 -3.67
N LEU A 333 36.40 2.94 -2.68
CA LEU A 333 35.93 2.06 -1.61
C LEU A 333 34.77 2.69 -0.81
N ILE A 334 34.88 3.97 -0.46
CA ILE A 334 33.81 4.69 0.26
C ILE A 334 32.54 4.73 -0.60
N LEU A 335 32.64 5.04 -1.89
CA LEU A 335 31.49 5.05 -2.79
C LEU A 335 30.84 3.67 -2.95
N MET A 336 31.61 2.58 -2.93
CA MET A 336 31.06 1.22 -2.97
C MET A 336 30.23 0.86 -1.73
N ASP A 337 30.49 1.50 -0.59
CA ASP A 337 29.76 1.27 0.67
C ASP A 337 28.46 2.10 0.76
N ILE A 338 28.35 3.17 -0.04
CA ILE A 338 27.18 4.05 -0.12
C ILE A 338 26.19 3.53 -1.17
N PHE A 339 24.96 3.23 -0.77
CA PHE A 339 23.93 2.77 -1.68
C PHE A 339 22.77 3.75 -1.77
N HIS A 340 22.31 3.96 -3.01
CA HIS A 340 21.10 4.72 -3.31
C HIS A 340 20.04 3.76 -3.86
N GLY A 341 18.95 3.63 -3.12
CA GLY A 341 17.87 2.70 -3.45
C GLY A 341 16.53 3.39 -3.53
N GLU A 342 15.75 3.01 -4.54
CA GLU A 342 14.31 3.10 -4.48
C GLU A 342 13.80 1.91 -3.67
N GLY A 343 13.21 2.17 -2.51
CA GLY A 343 12.56 1.16 -1.67
C GLY A 343 11.06 1.35 -1.68
N TYR A 344 10.27 0.28 -1.72
CA TYR A 344 8.84 0.40 -1.45
C TYR A 344 8.60 0.70 0.03
N LEU A 345 7.44 1.27 0.32
CA LEU A 345 6.90 1.38 1.68
C LEU A 345 7.01 0.02 2.43
N PRO A 346 7.35 -0.01 3.74
CA PRO A 346 7.56 -1.24 4.56
C PRO A 346 6.40 -2.25 4.69
N VAL A 347 5.36 -2.18 3.86
CA VAL A 347 4.14 -3.00 3.86
C VAL A 347 3.55 -3.18 2.46
N LEU A 348 4.13 -2.50 1.48
CA LEU A 348 3.77 -2.63 0.10
C LEU A 348 4.57 -3.77 -0.50
N TYR A 349 3.89 -4.72 -1.13
CA TYR A 349 4.53 -5.84 -1.79
C TYR A 349 4.27 -5.77 -3.29
N ALA A 350 5.30 -6.10 -4.08
CA ALA A 350 5.11 -6.43 -5.47
C ALA A 350 4.41 -7.80 -5.53
N GLY A 351 3.25 -7.87 -6.17
CA GLY A 351 2.53 -9.16 -6.18
C GLY A 351 1.23 -9.21 -6.96
N TRP A 352 0.69 -8.10 -7.46
CA TRP A 352 -0.51 -8.11 -8.30
C TRP A 352 -0.21 -7.49 -9.65
N ARG A 353 0.15 -8.33 -10.64
CA ARG A 353 0.25 -7.96 -12.06
C ARG A 353 0.94 -6.61 -12.27
N ASP A 354 2.26 -6.58 -12.12
CA ASP A 354 3.13 -5.40 -12.24
C ASP A 354 2.81 -4.21 -11.31
N LYS A 355 1.80 -4.32 -10.44
CA LYS A 355 1.43 -3.29 -9.47
C LYS A 355 1.86 -3.62 -8.05
N ILE A 356 2.10 -2.55 -7.31
CA ILE A 356 2.32 -2.55 -5.88
C ILE A 356 0.95 -2.63 -5.19
N VAL A 357 0.82 -3.47 -4.17
CA VAL A 357 -0.43 -3.63 -3.44
C VAL A 357 -0.25 -3.23 -1.98
N ALA A 358 -1.15 -2.37 -1.51
CA ALA A 358 -1.40 -2.16 -0.09
C ALA A 358 -2.38 -3.24 0.40
N ILE A 359 -1.93 -4.14 1.28
CA ILE A 359 -2.84 -5.05 1.99
C ILE A 359 -3.45 -4.24 3.11
N ASP A 360 -4.72 -3.88 2.96
CA ASP A 360 -5.39 -2.91 3.82
C ASP A 360 -5.77 -3.60 5.15
N PHE A 361 -6.80 -4.44 5.21
CA PHE A 361 -7.34 -4.93 6.48
C PHE A 361 -7.75 -6.39 6.48
N MET A 362 -7.70 -7.04 7.65
CA MET A 362 -8.56 -8.20 7.91
C MET A 362 -10.01 -7.78 8.09
N LEU A 363 -10.93 -8.67 7.72
CA LEU A 363 -12.37 -8.45 7.80
C LEU A 363 -13.02 -9.30 8.91
N PRO A 364 -13.69 -8.70 9.92
CA PRO A 364 -13.64 -7.27 10.28
C PRO A 364 -12.25 -6.88 10.84
N PRO A 365 -11.96 -5.57 11.02
CA PRO A 365 -10.68 -5.14 11.56
C PRO A 365 -10.32 -5.90 12.84
N SER A 366 -9.11 -6.45 12.94
CA SER A 366 -8.72 -7.21 14.13
C SER A 366 -7.33 -6.81 14.57
N THR A 367 -6.87 -7.34 15.71
CA THR A 367 -5.46 -7.22 16.09
C THR A 367 -4.53 -7.74 14.99
N GLY A 368 -4.98 -8.68 14.15
CA GLY A 368 -4.24 -9.19 12.99
C GLY A 368 -4.19 -8.27 11.75
N SER A 369 -4.82 -7.09 11.79
CA SER A 369 -4.77 -6.11 10.68
C SER A 369 -3.36 -5.56 10.47
N LYS A 370 -2.97 -5.32 9.21
CA LYS A 370 -1.60 -4.92 8.82
C LYS A 370 -1.48 -3.46 8.41
N LEU A 371 -2.54 -2.90 7.83
CA LEU A 371 -2.58 -1.52 7.39
C LEU A 371 -3.94 -0.89 7.71
N LEU A 372 -4.01 0.43 7.71
CA LEU A 372 -5.24 1.18 7.81
C LEU A 372 -5.12 2.54 7.16
N ILE A 373 -5.82 2.76 6.04
CA ILE A 373 -5.85 4.08 5.39
C ILE A 373 -7.11 4.86 5.81
N LEU A 374 -6.90 6.06 6.34
CA LEU A 374 -7.92 6.92 6.93
C LEU A 374 -8.00 8.29 6.24
N PRO A 375 -9.22 8.80 5.97
CA PRO A 375 -9.42 10.20 5.62
C PRO A 375 -9.20 11.13 6.81
N LEU A 376 -8.63 12.30 6.55
CA LEU A 376 -8.38 13.32 7.56
C LEU A 376 -9.48 14.41 7.57
N PRO A 377 -10.03 14.74 8.76
CA PRO A 377 -10.71 16.01 9.02
C PRO A 377 -9.85 17.22 8.65
N THR A 378 -10.47 18.33 8.28
CA THR A 378 -9.81 19.54 7.76
C THR A 378 -8.67 20.03 8.66
N ASP A 379 -8.84 20.02 9.97
CA ASP A 379 -7.83 20.54 10.90
C ASP A 379 -6.58 19.65 10.93
N TYR A 380 -6.75 18.33 10.91
CA TYR A 380 -5.63 17.39 10.82
C TYR A 380 -5.02 17.38 9.43
N ALA A 381 -5.83 17.49 8.38
CA ALA A 381 -5.36 17.59 7.02
C ALA A 381 -4.40 18.78 6.84
N LYS A 382 -4.73 19.93 7.44
CA LYS A 382 -3.84 21.10 7.48
C LYS A 382 -2.57 20.84 8.30
N ALA A 383 -2.69 20.22 9.47
CA ALA A 383 -1.54 19.95 10.34
C ALA A 383 -0.49 19.04 9.68
N PHE A 384 -0.94 18.00 8.95
CA PHE A 384 -0.04 17.09 8.23
C PHE A 384 0.26 17.52 6.80
N ASN A 385 -0.39 18.59 6.29
CA ASN A 385 -0.46 18.91 4.87
C ASN A 385 -0.91 17.70 4.01
N ALA A 386 -1.79 16.86 4.55
CA ALA A 386 -2.12 15.54 4.00
C ALA A 386 -3.63 15.36 3.84
N SER A 387 -4.04 14.47 2.95
CA SER A 387 -5.45 14.10 2.77
C SER A 387 -5.81 12.84 3.54
N TYR A 388 -4.85 11.93 3.67
CA TYR A 388 -5.05 10.63 4.31
C TYR A 388 -3.90 10.32 5.28
N LEU A 389 -4.15 9.45 6.25
CA LEU A 389 -3.10 8.75 7.01
C LEU A 389 -3.13 7.27 6.68
N MET A 390 -1.96 6.68 6.51
CA MET A 390 -1.75 5.25 6.43
C MET A 390 -1.11 4.77 7.72
N LEU A 391 -1.82 3.94 8.47
CA LEU A 391 -1.34 3.34 9.72
C LEU A 391 -0.84 1.93 9.41
N ASN A 392 0.44 1.66 9.65
CA ASN A 392 1.09 0.37 9.43
C ASN A 392 1.40 -0.29 10.78
N PHE A 393 0.85 -1.49 10.99
CA PHE A 393 0.99 -2.25 12.23
C PHE A 393 2.16 -3.24 12.13
N VAL A 394 3.32 -2.89 12.72
CA VAL A 394 4.58 -3.64 12.50
C VAL A 394 4.76 -4.84 13.43
N TRP A 395 4.38 -4.68 14.70
CA TRP A 395 4.51 -5.72 15.73
C TRP A 395 3.22 -5.77 16.52
N ILE A 396 2.42 -6.82 16.33
CA ILE A 396 1.10 -6.92 16.93
C ILE A 396 1.23 -7.61 18.30
N ASN A 397 1.19 -6.81 19.36
CA ASN A 397 0.83 -7.31 20.68
C ASN A 397 -0.68 -7.06 20.88
N ASN A 398 -1.32 -7.81 21.77
CA ASN A 398 -2.77 -7.71 21.99
C ASN A 398 -3.26 -6.32 22.43
N ASP A 399 -2.37 -5.41 22.83
CA ASP A 399 -2.72 -4.12 23.46
C ASP A 399 -2.58 -2.89 22.54
N THR A 400 -2.13 -3.05 21.29
CA THR A 400 -1.84 -1.91 20.38
C THR A 400 -3.07 -1.33 19.71
N ILE A 401 -3.99 -2.23 19.35
CA ILE A 401 -5.25 -1.93 18.69
C ILE A 401 -6.33 -2.46 19.61
N VAL A 402 -7.13 -1.55 20.15
CA VAL A 402 -8.34 -1.91 20.90
C VAL A 402 -9.53 -1.69 19.99
N ILE A 403 -10.28 -2.75 19.73
CA ILE A 403 -11.47 -2.68 18.88
C ILE A 403 -12.68 -2.98 19.76
N LYS A 404 -13.59 -2.01 19.84
CA LYS A 404 -14.81 -2.08 20.63
C LYS A 404 -15.99 -2.25 19.68
N TYR A 405 -16.41 -3.49 19.53
CA TYR A 405 -17.59 -3.83 18.76
C TYR A 405 -18.84 -3.60 19.58
N ASP A 406 -19.88 -3.05 18.97
CA ASP A 406 -21.23 -3.12 19.52
C ASP A 406 -21.82 -4.50 19.18
N PRO A 407 -22.01 -5.38 20.18
CA PRO A 407 -22.49 -6.75 19.95
C PRO A 407 -23.94 -6.80 19.44
N THR A 408 -24.70 -5.70 19.52
CA THR A 408 -26.03 -5.59 18.93
C THR A 408 -25.99 -5.41 17.42
N LEU A 409 -24.84 -5.00 16.87
CA LEU A 409 -24.60 -4.86 15.43
C LEU A 409 -24.10 -6.20 14.87
N TYR A 410 -22.98 -6.72 15.39
CA TYR A 410 -22.42 -8.02 15.04
C TYR A 410 -21.31 -8.44 16.02
N THR A 411 -20.91 -9.70 15.94
CA THR A 411 -19.67 -10.18 16.59
C THR A 411 -18.68 -10.69 15.53
N PRO A 412 -17.38 -10.43 15.67
CA PRO A 412 -16.36 -10.93 14.74
C PRO A 412 -16.42 -12.45 14.51
N GLU A 413 -16.74 -13.22 15.55
CA GLU A 413 -16.84 -14.68 15.46
C GLU A 413 -17.96 -15.12 14.53
N LYS A 414 -19.11 -14.43 14.56
CA LYS A 414 -20.26 -14.73 13.69
C LYS A 414 -19.93 -14.42 12.23
N LEU A 415 -19.19 -13.34 11.95
CA LEU A 415 -18.73 -13.01 10.61
C LEU A 415 -17.72 -14.05 10.09
N LEU A 416 -16.66 -14.32 10.86
CA LEU A 416 -15.57 -15.21 10.45
C LEU A 416 -15.99 -16.68 10.30
N GLY A 417 -17.00 -17.13 11.07
CA GLY A 417 -17.48 -18.51 11.02
C GLY A 417 -17.97 -18.96 9.64
N GLY A 418 -18.59 -18.07 8.85
CA GLY A 418 -19.05 -18.41 7.50
C GLY A 418 -17.98 -18.26 6.41
N TRP A 419 -16.94 -17.45 6.63
CA TRP A 419 -15.86 -17.25 5.66
C TRP A 419 -14.95 -18.47 5.51
N GLY A 420 -14.82 -19.31 6.54
CA GLY A 420 -14.10 -20.59 6.41
C GLY A 420 -14.66 -21.48 5.29
N LYS A 421 -15.99 -21.47 5.11
CA LYS A 421 -16.69 -22.19 4.04
C LYS A 421 -16.48 -21.54 2.67
N VAL A 422 -16.53 -20.21 2.61
CA VAL A 422 -16.27 -19.45 1.38
C VAL A 422 -14.84 -19.67 0.88
N GLY A 423 -13.84 -19.53 1.74
CA GLY A 423 -12.43 -19.73 1.37
C GLY A 423 -12.17 -21.12 0.80
N ALA A 424 -12.70 -22.18 1.44
CA ALA A 424 -12.57 -23.56 0.97
C ALA A 424 -13.26 -23.78 -0.40
N CYS A 425 -14.45 -23.19 -0.61
CA CYS A 425 -15.18 -23.33 -1.87
C CYS A 425 -14.58 -22.51 -3.02
N SER A 426 -13.96 -21.36 -2.71
CA SER A 426 -13.47 -20.39 -3.70
C SER A 426 -12.45 -20.98 -4.67
N GLY A 427 -11.56 -21.87 -4.18
CA GLY A 427 -10.61 -22.58 -5.03
C GLY A 427 -11.29 -23.48 -6.07
N LEU A 428 -12.34 -24.21 -5.66
CA LEU A 428 -13.11 -25.08 -6.54
C LEU A 428 -13.87 -24.28 -7.60
N ILE A 429 -14.58 -23.22 -7.21
CA ILE A 429 -15.32 -22.35 -8.14
C ILE A 429 -14.38 -21.73 -9.17
N ARG A 430 -13.22 -21.22 -8.72
CA ARG A 430 -12.20 -20.67 -9.60
C ARG A 430 -11.70 -21.72 -10.61
N GLN A 431 -11.44 -22.94 -10.15
CA GLN A 431 -10.98 -24.02 -11.01
C GLN A 431 -12.06 -24.42 -12.04
N THR A 432 -13.33 -24.52 -11.62
CA THR A 432 -14.47 -24.76 -12.50
C THR A 432 -14.56 -23.69 -13.58
N LEU A 433 -14.57 -22.41 -13.20
CA LEU A 433 -14.59 -21.28 -14.14
C LEU A 433 -13.44 -21.34 -15.14
N ILE A 434 -12.19 -21.55 -14.69
CA ILE A 434 -11.03 -21.64 -15.59
C ILE A 434 -11.22 -22.78 -16.59
N ASN A 435 -11.57 -23.98 -16.11
CA ASN A 435 -11.72 -25.15 -16.96
C ASN A 435 -12.86 -24.97 -17.97
N ASP A 436 -13.99 -24.43 -17.54
CA ASP A 436 -15.17 -24.28 -18.37
C ASP A 436 -14.99 -23.18 -19.42
N PHE A 437 -14.36 -22.06 -19.07
CA PHE A 437 -13.96 -21.04 -20.03
C PHE A 437 -12.91 -21.57 -21.01
N MET A 438 -11.87 -22.27 -20.53
CA MET A 438 -10.87 -22.91 -21.39
C MET A 438 -11.51 -23.86 -22.41
N ASN A 439 -12.36 -24.77 -21.95
CA ASN A 439 -13.05 -25.75 -22.80
C ASN A 439 -14.00 -25.07 -23.80
N THR A 440 -14.68 -24.01 -23.38
CA THR A 440 -15.62 -23.26 -24.22
C THR A 440 -14.86 -22.48 -25.30
N PHE A 441 -13.79 -21.79 -24.93
CA PHE A 441 -12.97 -21.01 -25.85
C PHE A 441 -12.19 -21.87 -26.85
N ALA A 442 -11.69 -23.03 -26.42
CA ALA A 442 -11.10 -24.01 -27.34
C ALA A 442 -12.12 -24.50 -28.39
N LYS A 443 -13.39 -24.66 -28.03
CA LYS A 443 -14.46 -25.03 -28.99
C LYS A 443 -14.88 -23.88 -29.89
N PHE A 444 -14.76 -22.63 -29.42
CA PHE A 444 -15.02 -21.46 -30.26
C PHE A 444 -14.02 -21.35 -31.42
N GLU A 445 -12.81 -21.89 -31.26
CA GLU A 445 -11.80 -22.01 -32.34
C GLU A 445 -12.35 -22.77 -33.57
N GLU A 446 -13.19 -23.77 -33.31
CA GLU A 446 -13.78 -24.66 -34.31
C GLU A 446 -15.16 -24.19 -34.80
N THR A 447 -15.98 -23.62 -33.91
CA THR A 447 -17.43 -23.45 -34.13
C THR A 447 -17.94 -22.02 -34.05
N GLY A 448 -17.11 -21.04 -33.66
CA GLY A 448 -17.54 -19.67 -33.35
C GLY A 448 -18.20 -19.56 -31.98
N VAL A 449 -18.64 -18.35 -31.59
CA VAL A 449 -19.22 -18.09 -30.27
C VAL A 449 -20.58 -18.77 -30.13
N ASN A 450 -20.71 -19.63 -29.11
CA ASN A 450 -21.91 -20.41 -28.82
C ASN A 450 -22.49 -20.04 -27.44
N THR A 451 -23.65 -19.37 -27.45
CA THR A 451 -24.37 -18.89 -26.25
C THR A 451 -24.84 -20.02 -25.33
N SER A 452 -25.26 -21.17 -25.89
CA SER A 452 -25.66 -22.33 -25.08
C SER A 452 -24.50 -22.93 -24.28
N ALA A 453 -23.27 -22.82 -24.78
CA ALA A 453 -22.08 -23.22 -24.05
C ALA A 453 -21.76 -22.25 -22.90
N LEU A 454 -21.99 -20.95 -23.09
CA LEU A 454 -21.86 -19.92 -22.06
C LEU A 454 -22.86 -20.12 -20.92
N GLU A 455 -24.13 -20.40 -21.23
CA GLU A 455 -25.17 -20.68 -20.22
C GLU A 455 -24.89 -21.94 -19.39
N LYS A 456 -24.21 -22.92 -20.00
CA LYS A 456 -23.78 -24.10 -19.27
C LYS A 456 -22.79 -23.75 -18.16
N ILE A 457 -21.87 -22.82 -18.41
CA ILE A 457 -20.91 -22.34 -17.39
C ILE A 457 -21.66 -21.78 -16.17
N TYR A 458 -22.71 -20.99 -16.41
CA TYR A 458 -23.54 -20.47 -15.32
C TYR A 458 -24.16 -21.58 -14.48
N SER A 459 -24.78 -22.56 -15.15
CA SER A 459 -25.45 -23.69 -14.49
C SER A 459 -24.46 -24.56 -13.70
N ASP A 460 -23.27 -24.78 -14.24
CA ASP A 460 -22.22 -25.57 -13.60
C ASP A 460 -21.70 -24.87 -12.34
N VAL A 461 -21.46 -23.55 -12.38
CA VAL A 461 -21.04 -22.75 -11.22
C VAL A 461 -22.14 -22.69 -10.16
N GLU A 462 -23.40 -22.51 -10.55
CA GLU A 462 -24.54 -22.53 -9.63
C GLU A 462 -24.62 -23.86 -8.87
N SER A 463 -24.47 -24.98 -9.60
CA SER A 463 -24.45 -26.32 -9.02
C SER A 463 -23.30 -26.51 -8.03
N GLN A 464 -22.09 -26.03 -8.36
CA GLN A 464 -20.94 -26.11 -7.44
C GLN A 464 -21.15 -25.27 -6.18
N LEU A 465 -21.72 -24.07 -6.29
CA LEU A 465 -22.05 -23.25 -5.13
C LEU A 465 -23.09 -23.94 -4.22
N ARG A 466 -24.10 -24.60 -4.81
CA ARG A 466 -25.06 -25.41 -4.05
C ARG A 466 -24.40 -26.61 -3.37
N ASN A 467 -23.47 -27.29 -4.04
CA ASN A 467 -22.71 -28.42 -3.48
C ASN A 467 -21.78 -27.99 -2.33
N CYS A 468 -21.25 -26.77 -2.40
CA CYS A 468 -20.56 -26.14 -1.28
C CYS A 468 -21.52 -25.80 -0.12
N GLY A 469 -22.83 -25.97 -0.28
CA GLY A 469 -23.85 -25.79 0.75
C GLY A 469 -24.40 -24.36 0.84
N PHE A 470 -24.25 -23.52 -0.20
CA PHE A 470 -24.83 -22.18 -0.21
C PHE A 470 -26.30 -22.20 -0.64
N ASN A 471 -27.14 -21.41 0.03
CA ASN A 471 -28.52 -21.22 -0.38
C ASN A 471 -28.61 -20.04 -1.35
N LEU A 472 -29.04 -20.31 -2.58
CA LEU A 472 -29.05 -19.36 -3.69
C LEU A 472 -30.46 -18.82 -4.01
N THR A 473 -31.41 -18.94 -3.07
CA THR A 473 -32.74 -18.32 -3.25
C THR A 473 -32.60 -16.80 -3.45
N GLU A 474 -33.22 -16.28 -4.52
CA GLU A 474 -33.26 -14.87 -4.84
C GLU A 474 -33.91 -14.07 -3.70
N GLU A 475 -33.13 -13.22 -3.05
CA GLU A 475 -33.65 -12.13 -2.24
C GLU A 475 -33.30 -10.83 -2.96
N ASN A 476 -34.32 -10.03 -3.27
CA ASN A 476 -34.26 -8.76 -4.02
C ASN A 476 -33.47 -7.62 -3.35
N SER A 477 -32.54 -7.93 -2.44
CA SER A 477 -31.70 -6.94 -1.76
C SER A 477 -30.23 -7.17 -2.15
N HIS A 478 -29.89 -6.81 -3.37
CA HIS A 478 -28.50 -6.58 -3.72
C HIS A 478 -28.12 -5.16 -3.28
N PRO A 479 -27.13 -4.99 -2.40
CA PRO A 479 -26.46 -3.71 -2.27
C PRO A 479 -25.71 -3.46 -3.57
N THR A 480 -26.32 -2.68 -4.46
CA THR A 480 -25.65 -2.19 -5.66
C THR A 480 -24.60 -1.19 -5.20
N ALA A 481 -23.32 -1.54 -5.32
CA ALA A 481 -22.25 -0.55 -5.25
C ALA A 481 -22.34 0.28 -6.54
N SER A 482 -23.12 1.36 -6.52
CA SER A 482 -23.18 2.28 -7.65
C SER A 482 -21.81 2.93 -7.84
N SER A 483 -21.08 2.51 -8.87
CA SER A 483 -19.88 3.20 -9.36
C SER A 483 -20.30 4.50 -10.04
N SER A 484 -20.57 5.53 -9.23
CA SER A 484 -20.61 6.89 -9.76
C SER A 484 -19.17 7.36 -9.98
N ASN A 485 -18.76 7.45 -11.25
CA ASN A 485 -17.57 8.21 -11.62
C ASN A 485 -17.75 9.66 -11.14
N PRO A 486 -16.77 10.27 -10.45
CA PRO A 486 -16.86 11.68 -10.12
C PRO A 486 -16.66 12.47 -11.42
N VAL A 487 -17.73 13.14 -11.85
CA VAL A 487 -17.65 14.22 -12.84
C VAL A 487 -17.05 15.43 -12.12
N ASP A 488 -15.88 15.87 -12.57
CA ASP A 488 -15.28 17.13 -12.17
C ASP A 488 -16.25 18.27 -12.49
N SER A 489 -16.83 18.86 -11.45
CA SER A 489 -17.60 20.10 -11.52
C SER A 489 -16.66 21.28 -11.25
N SER A 490 -15.90 21.68 -12.29
CA SER A 490 -15.26 23.00 -12.28
C SER A 490 -16.32 24.06 -12.59
N THR A 491 -16.97 24.57 -11.55
CA THR A 491 -17.83 25.75 -11.65
C THR A 491 -17.02 26.97 -11.22
N ASN A 492 -16.31 27.60 -12.16
CA ASN A 492 -15.89 28.98 -11.96
C ASN A 492 -17.09 29.89 -12.22
N SER A 493 -17.71 30.31 -11.13
CA SER A 493 -18.65 31.42 -11.09
C SER A 493 -17.90 32.73 -11.30
N THR A 494 -18.45 33.61 -12.13
CA THR A 494 -18.24 35.05 -11.99
C THR A 494 -19.61 35.69 -12.13
N LEU A 495 -20.13 36.17 -11.00
CA LEU A 495 -21.35 36.96 -10.89
C LEU A 495 -21.20 38.28 -11.64
N SER A 496 -22.29 38.76 -12.24
CA SER A 496 -22.68 40.18 -12.20
C SER A 496 -24.16 40.39 -12.54
N ASN A 497 -24.89 40.88 -11.53
CA ASN A 497 -25.97 41.88 -11.56
C ASN A 497 -27.43 41.53 -11.94
N THR A 498 -28.24 41.50 -10.86
CA THR A 498 -29.54 42.21 -10.62
C THR A 498 -30.74 42.00 -11.56
N SER A 499 -31.83 41.45 -11.02
CA SER A 499 -32.98 42.23 -10.50
C SER A 499 -34.06 41.33 -9.89
N GLU A 500 -34.87 41.93 -9.02
CA GLU A 500 -35.92 41.38 -8.14
C GLU A 500 -37.11 40.72 -8.86
N ARG A 501 -37.70 39.66 -8.26
CA ARG A 501 -39.08 39.67 -7.70
C ARG A 501 -39.55 38.28 -7.21
N GLU A 502 -40.31 38.32 -6.12
CA GLU A 502 -41.00 37.21 -5.43
C GLU A 502 -42.11 36.51 -6.25
N LYS A 503 -42.31 35.19 -6.04
CA LYS A 503 -43.47 34.57 -5.36
C LYS A 503 -43.63 33.06 -5.66
N ASN A 504 -43.89 32.32 -4.57
CA ASN A 504 -44.57 31.03 -4.35
C ASN A 504 -45.03 30.09 -5.49
N ASN A 505 -44.93 28.80 -5.13
CA ASN A 505 -45.77 27.62 -5.41
C ASN A 505 -45.25 26.54 -6.39
N LYS A 506 -45.15 25.32 -5.81
CA LYS A 506 -45.47 23.97 -6.31
C LYS A 506 -45.26 23.66 -7.80
N GLY A 507 -44.50 22.60 -8.08
CA GLY A 507 -44.66 21.86 -9.34
C GLY A 507 -43.55 20.86 -9.63
N ILE A 508 -43.92 19.58 -9.62
CA ILE A 508 -43.20 18.46 -10.25
C ILE A 508 -43.05 18.73 -11.75
N CYS A 509 -41.86 18.54 -12.32
CA CYS A 509 -41.64 18.21 -13.73
C CYS A 509 -40.18 17.74 -13.93
N GLY A 510 -39.99 16.44 -14.19
CA GLY A 510 -38.77 15.95 -14.84
C GLY A 510 -38.86 16.13 -16.35
N PRO A 511 -37.73 16.17 -17.08
CA PRO A 511 -37.73 15.95 -18.51
C PRO A 511 -37.30 14.53 -18.84
N ALA A 512 -38.22 13.81 -19.48
CA ALA A 512 -37.87 12.77 -20.43
C ALA A 512 -37.11 13.42 -21.61
N LEU A 513 -36.01 12.81 -22.04
CA LEU A 513 -35.52 12.97 -23.41
C LEU A 513 -35.11 11.60 -23.96
N LEU A 514 -35.87 11.16 -24.95
CA LEU A 514 -35.70 9.95 -25.74
C LEU A 514 -34.55 10.10 -26.75
N LEU A 515 -33.76 9.02 -26.88
CA LEU A 515 -33.16 8.45 -28.09
C LEU A 515 -32.84 9.38 -29.28
N ALA A 516 -31.56 9.45 -29.66
CA ALA A 516 -31.10 9.13 -31.02
C ALA A 516 -29.57 9.20 -31.10
N LEU A 517 -28.91 8.13 -31.56
CA LEU A 517 -27.91 8.13 -32.66
C LEU A 517 -27.08 6.83 -32.64
N SER A 518 -27.73 5.74 -33.05
CA SER A 518 -27.07 4.65 -33.76
C SER A 518 -27.44 4.77 -35.24
N THR A 519 -26.54 5.31 -36.07
CA THR A 519 -26.37 4.94 -37.48
C THR A 519 -25.12 5.61 -38.03
N VAL A 520 -24.09 4.81 -38.26
CA VAL A 520 -22.97 5.10 -39.16
C VAL A 520 -23.52 5.16 -40.61
N PRO A 521 -22.90 5.91 -41.53
CA PRO A 521 -22.10 5.18 -42.51
C PRO A 521 -20.74 5.82 -42.80
N LEU A 522 -19.75 4.93 -42.88
CA LEU A 522 -18.56 5.05 -43.70
C LEU A 522 -18.90 5.60 -45.10
N MET A 523 -18.18 6.65 -45.56
CA MET A 523 -17.61 6.70 -46.91
C MET A 523 -16.42 7.69 -47.00
N ARG A 524 -15.24 7.09 -47.22
CA ARG A 524 -14.22 7.41 -48.24
C ARG A 524 -13.71 8.87 -48.45
N ARG A 525 -12.39 9.01 -48.20
CA ARG A 525 -11.31 9.41 -49.15
C ARG A 525 -11.53 10.66 -50.02
N LEU A 526 -10.68 11.69 -49.84
CA LEU A 526 -9.57 12.13 -50.74
C LEU A 526 -9.18 13.62 -50.57
N LYS A 527 -7.85 13.86 -50.59
CA LYS A 527 -7.10 15.12 -50.83
C LYS A 527 -7.20 16.17 -49.71
N LYS A 528 -6.11 16.74 -49.20
CA LYS A 528 -4.84 17.14 -49.83
C LYS A 528 -3.68 16.92 -48.87
#